data_AF-A0A9R0PI42-F1
#
_entry.id   AF-A0A9R0PI42-F1
#
_cell.length_a   1.000
_cell.length_b   1.000
_cell.length_c   1.000
_cell.angle_alpha   90.00
_cell.angle_beta   90.00
_cell.angle_gamma   90.00
#
_symmetry.space_group_name_H-M   'P 1'
#
loop_
_entity.id
_entity.type
_entity.pdbx_description
1 polymer ?
#
loop_
_entity_poly.entity_id
_entity_poly.type
_entity_poly.pdbx_seq_one_letter_code
_entity_poly.pdbx_strand_id
1 'polypeptide(L)'
;MKELIKKILSAGHVSYEVLLPVRFIDMWEPAVLAIKREGYSIKCNGQRGVVITEKFQQATAINIPYGHPTEFSIQSADGAEYNLKPGENSPSRDSIVLILRLFRMKPSRRAKEGRRASSSSRVGWSE
;
A
#
# COMPACT_ATOMS: atom_id res chain seq x y z
N MET A 1 -11.70 -13.50 5.84
CA MET A 1 -10.53 -12.63 5.54
C MET A 1 -9.80 -13.01 4.25
N LYS A 2 -9.35 -14.27 4.06
CA LYS A 2 -8.61 -14.70 2.85
C LYS A 2 -9.38 -14.46 1.53
N GLU A 3 -10.68 -14.73 1.50
CA GLU A 3 -11.52 -14.49 0.31
C GLU A 3 -11.69 -13.00 -0.01
N LEU A 4 -11.79 -12.13 1.02
CA LEU A 4 -11.82 -10.68 0.82
C LEU A 4 -10.53 -10.19 0.17
N ILE A 5 -9.37 -10.67 0.65
CA ILE A 5 -8.07 -10.34 0.08
C ILE A 5 -8.00 -10.78 -1.40
N LYS A 6 -8.47 -11.99 -1.73
CA LYS A 6 -8.53 -12.46 -3.13
C LYS A 6 -9.42 -11.56 -3.99
N LYS A 7 -10.60 -11.18 -3.50
CA LYS A 7 -11.54 -10.30 -4.22
C LYS A 7 -10.93 -8.92 -4.47
N ILE A 8 -10.30 -8.32 -3.46
CA ILE A 8 -9.61 -7.03 -3.55
C ILE A 8 -8.43 -7.11 -4.54
N LEU A 9 -7.62 -8.16 -4.44
CA LEU A 9 -6.50 -8.38 -5.37
C LEU A 9 -6.99 -8.57 -6.82
N SER A 10 -8.12 -9.26 -7.00
CA SER A 10 -8.78 -9.43 -8.29
C SER A 10 -9.27 -8.09 -8.85
N ALA A 11 -10.00 -7.31 -8.04
CA ALA A 11 -10.48 -5.98 -8.38
C ALA A 11 -9.34 -4.98 -8.67
N GLY A 12 -8.18 -5.17 -8.05
CA GLY A 12 -6.99 -4.34 -8.24
C GLY A 12 -7.07 -2.95 -7.61
N HIS A 13 -8.18 -2.63 -6.95
CA HIS A 13 -8.35 -1.43 -6.16
C HIS A 13 -9.32 -1.68 -5.00
N VAL A 14 -9.19 -0.90 -3.94
CA VAL A 14 -10.12 -0.87 -2.80
C VAL A 14 -10.03 0.47 -2.10
N SER A 15 -11.13 0.96 -1.55
CA SER A 15 -11.19 2.17 -0.75
C SER A 15 -11.65 1.87 0.66
N TYR A 16 -10.98 2.48 1.64
CA TYR A 16 -11.30 2.36 3.07
C TYR A 16 -11.49 3.74 3.68
N GLU A 17 -12.45 3.86 4.58
CA GLU A 17 -12.60 5.04 5.41
C GLU A 17 -11.55 5.00 6.52
N VAL A 18 -10.74 6.04 6.57
CA VAL A 18 -9.67 6.22 7.55
C VAL A 18 -9.81 7.58 8.20
N LEU A 19 -9.12 7.77 9.31
CA LEU A 19 -9.11 8.97 10.09
C LEU A 19 -7.68 9.53 10.06
N LEU A 20 -7.56 10.81 9.75
CA LEU A 20 -6.28 11.53 9.74
C LEU A 20 -6.20 12.47 10.94
N PRO A 21 -5.07 12.54 11.65
CA PRO A 21 -4.89 13.53 12.70
C PRO A 21 -4.77 14.91 12.04
N VAL A 22 -5.58 15.86 12.52
CA VAL A 22 -5.43 17.27 12.14
C VAL A 22 -4.34 17.94 12.96
N ARG A 23 -3.94 19.16 12.55
CA ARG A 23 -2.87 19.94 13.21
C ARG A 23 -3.13 20.27 14.69
N PHE A 24 -4.31 19.94 15.21
CA PHE A 24 -4.63 20.02 16.63
C PHE A 24 -4.62 18.61 17.21
N ILE A 25 -3.78 18.41 18.23
CA ILE A 25 -3.74 17.19 19.05
C ILE A 25 -5.16 16.87 19.52
N ASP A 26 -5.57 15.60 19.38
CA ASP A 26 -6.88 15.00 19.69
C ASP A 26 -8.02 15.08 18.66
N MET A 27 -7.82 15.73 17.51
CA MET A 27 -8.86 15.79 16.49
C MET A 27 -8.52 14.92 15.27
N TRP A 28 -9.47 14.10 14.85
CA TRP A 28 -9.36 13.17 13.73
C TRP A 28 -10.39 13.54 12.67
N GLU A 29 -9.95 13.74 11.44
CA GLU A 29 -10.85 14.03 10.31
C GLU A 29 -11.08 12.78 9.46
N PRO A 30 -12.32 12.58 8.96
CA PRO A 30 -12.61 11.50 8.04
C PRO A 30 -11.87 11.71 6.72
N ALA A 31 -11.26 10.64 6.25
CA ALA A 31 -10.50 10.56 5.02
C ALA A 31 -10.74 9.20 4.35
N VAL A 32 -10.40 9.12 3.06
CA VAL A 32 -10.57 7.90 2.27
C VAL A 32 -9.22 7.46 1.76
N LEU A 33 -8.76 6.27 2.20
CA LEU A 33 -7.58 5.59 1.70
C LEU A 33 -7.99 4.67 0.55
N ALA A 34 -7.70 5.09 -0.67
CA ALA A 34 -7.85 4.30 -1.88
C ALA A 34 -6.54 3.59 -2.22
N ILE A 35 -6.51 2.27 -2.11
CA ILE A 35 -5.38 1.42 -2.48
C ILE A 35 -5.62 0.89 -3.90
N LYS A 36 -4.62 1.01 -4.77
CA LYS A 36 -4.63 0.53 -6.16
C LYS A 36 -3.40 -0.35 -6.43
N ARG A 37 -3.34 -1.03 -7.57
CA ARG A 37 -2.18 -1.86 -7.95
C ARG A 37 -0.88 -1.07 -8.08
N GLU A 38 -0.98 0.17 -8.56
CA GLU A 38 0.15 1.05 -8.81
C GLU A 38 0.56 1.90 -7.59
N GLY A 39 -0.30 2.04 -6.59
CA GLY A 39 -0.10 3.00 -5.51
C GLY A 39 -1.27 3.11 -4.54
N TYR A 40 -1.22 4.12 -3.69
CA TYR A 40 -2.30 4.46 -2.77
C TYR A 40 -2.61 5.95 -2.88
N SER A 41 -3.83 6.32 -2.53
CA SER A 41 -4.27 7.70 -2.48
C SER A 41 -5.02 7.94 -1.18
N ILE A 42 -4.72 9.05 -0.53
CA ILE A 42 -5.38 9.46 0.70
C ILE A 42 -6.12 10.74 0.39
N LYS A 43 -7.45 10.69 0.40
CA LYS A 43 -8.31 11.84 0.19
C LYS A 43 -8.83 12.33 1.53
N CYS A 44 -8.37 13.49 1.99
CA CYS A 44 -8.90 14.15 3.19
C CYS A 44 -10.27 14.75 2.86
N ASN A 45 -11.32 14.41 3.61
CA ASN A 45 -12.64 14.98 3.43
C ASN A 45 -12.85 16.30 4.23
N GLY A 46 -11.84 16.70 5.02
CA GLY A 46 -11.84 17.98 5.73
C GLY A 46 -11.61 19.19 4.82
N GLN A 47 -11.51 20.37 5.44
CA GLN A 47 -11.37 21.67 4.76
C GLN A 47 -10.19 21.74 3.76
N ARG A 48 -9.22 20.83 3.89
CA ARG A 48 -8.00 20.84 3.12
C ARG A 48 -8.14 20.20 1.74
N GLY A 49 -9.15 19.36 1.50
CA GLY A 49 -9.38 18.70 0.19
C GLY A 49 -8.15 17.99 -0.40
N VAL A 50 -7.11 17.74 0.41
CA VAL A 50 -5.82 17.28 -0.09
C VAL A 50 -5.95 15.82 -0.46
N VAL A 51 -5.68 15.53 -1.73
CA VAL A 51 -5.57 14.18 -2.25
C VAL A 51 -4.10 13.88 -2.41
N ILE A 52 -3.55 13.13 -1.47
CA ILE A 52 -2.21 12.56 -1.59
C ILE A 52 -2.33 11.38 -2.57
N THR A 53 -1.45 11.30 -3.56
CA THR A 53 -1.42 10.18 -4.51
C THR A 53 0.02 9.72 -4.65
N GLU A 54 0.30 8.55 -4.10
CA GLU A 54 1.64 8.00 -3.95
C GLU A 54 1.72 6.67 -4.66
N LYS A 55 2.84 6.42 -5.34
CA LYS A 55 3.08 5.11 -5.97
C LYS A 55 3.72 4.17 -4.97
N PHE A 56 3.41 2.87 -5.07
CA PHE A 56 4.07 1.89 -4.21
C PHE A 56 5.54 1.77 -4.60
N GLN A 57 6.41 2.30 -3.76
CA GLN A 57 7.86 2.21 -3.90
C GLN A 57 8.41 1.23 -2.88
N GLN A 58 9.60 0.65 -3.16
CA GLN A 58 10.27 -0.21 -2.18
C GLN A 58 10.62 0.55 -0.89
N ALA A 59 10.85 1.86 -0.99
CA ALA A 59 11.10 2.74 0.15
C ALA A 59 9.83 3.08 0.95
N THR A 60 8.62 2.75 0.47
CA THR A 60 7.39 2.96 1.25
C THR A 60 7.35 1.98 2.43
N ALA A 61 7.44 2.47 3.66
CA ALA A 61 7.32 1.67 4.87
C ALA A 61 5.91 1.79 5.46
N ILE A 62 5.35 0.67 5.93
CA ILE A 62 4.08 0.66 6.66
C ILE A 62 4.36 0.13 8.05
N ASN A 63 4.29 1.01 9.04
CA ASN A 63 4.63 0.73 10.42
C ASN A 63 3.40 0.85 11.33
N ILE A 64 3.49 0.24 12.50
CA ILE A 64 2.46 0.33 13.53
C ILE A 64 3.14 0.99 14.73
N PRO A 65 2.76 2.22 15.12
CA PRO A 65 3.37 2.89 16.24
C PRO A 65 3.16 2.09 17.53
N TYR A 66 4.24 1.91 18.29
CA TYR A 66 4.19 1.28 19.61
C TYR A 66 3.46 2.23 20.57
N GLY A 67 2.41 1.73 21.22
CA GLY A 67 1.56 2.50 22.14
C GLY A 67 0.16 2.85 21.59
N HIS A 68 -0.05 2.76 20.27
CA HIS A 68 -1.34 3.07 19.64
C HIS A 68 -1.90 1.84 18.90
N PRO A 69 -2.66 0.97 19.59
CA PRO A 69 -3.12 -0.30 19.01
C PRO A 69 -4.13 -0.13 17.86
N THR A 70 -4.71 1.06 17.72
CA THR A 70 -5.70 1.34 16.66
C THR A 70 -5.11 2.06 15.46
N GLU A 71 -3.86 2.53 15.53
CA GLU A 71 -3.29 3.43 14.52
C GLU A 71 -2.19 2.74 13.70
N PHE A 72 -1.90 3.28 12.51
CA PHE A 72 -0.82 2.85 11.64
C PHE A 72 -0.21 4.04 10.93
N SER A 73 1.09 3.96 10.63
CA SER A 73 1.80 4.99 9.87
C SER A 73 2.24 4.46 8.50
N ILE A 74 2.09 5.29 7.47
CA ILE A 74 2.63 5.06 6.14
C ILE A 74 3.74 6.07 5.92
N GLN A 75 4.97 5.61 5.80
CA GLN A 75 6.10 6.41 5.39
C GLN A 75 6.24 6.29 3.87
N SER A 76 6.06 7.40 3.14
CA SER A 76 6.36 7.44 1.72
C SER A 76 7.87 7.40 1.47
N ALA A 77 8.25 7.05 0.24
CA ALA A 77 9.64 7.07 -0.20
C ALA A 77 10.26 8.48 -0.14
N ASP A 78 9.43 9.52 -0.27
CA ASP A 78 9.85 10.92 -0.17
C ASP A 78 10.12 11.37 1.27
N GLY A 79 9.97 10.47 2.25
CA GLY A 79 10.17 10.74 3.68
C GLY A 79 8.96 11.32 4.40
N ALA A 80 7.84 11.56 3.69
CA ALA A 80 6.58 11.97 4.30
C ALA A 80 5.99 10.83 5.14
N GLU A 81 5.59 11.11 6.38
CA GLU A 81 4.89 10.15 7.24
C GLU A 81 3.41 10.52 7.38
N TYR A 82 2.54 9.55 7.13
CA TYR A 82 1.10 9.67 7.22
C TYR A 82 0.57 8.75 8.32
N ASN A 83 0.19 9.34 9.44
CA ASN A 83 -0.44 8.63 10.54
C ASN A 83 -1.95 8.52 10.28
N LEU A 84 -2.48 7.30 10.32
CA LEU A 84 -3.84 6.96 9.92
C LEU A 84 -4.46 6.01 10.94
N LYS A 85 -5.78 6.14 11.12
CA LYS A 85 -6.57 5.22 11.94
C LYS A 85 -7.72 4.64 11.10
N PRO A 86 -8.07 3.35 11.19
CA PRO A 86 -9.25 2.81 10.53
C PRO A 86 -10.50 3.52 11.07
N GLY A 87 -11.42 3.91 10.18
CA GLY A 87 -12.75 4.37 10.54
C GLY A 87 -13.61 3.21 11.08
N GLU A 88 -14.76 3.54 11.69
CA GLU A 88 -15.65 2.55 12.30
C GLU A 88 -16.19 1.51 11.30
N ASN A 89 -16.38 1.90 10.03
CA ASN A 89 -16.85 1.02 8.96
C ASN A 89 -15.74 0.24 8.25
N SER A 90 -14.48 0.45 8.65
CA SER A 90 -13.32 -0.15 8.00
C SER A 90 -12.87 -1.44 8.68
N PRO A 91 -12.22 -2.36 7.93
CA PRO A 91 -11.65 -3.55 8.53
C PRO A 91 -10.53 -3.18 9.52
N SER A 92 -10.21 -4.10 10.44
CA SER A 92 -9.18 -3.89 11.47
C SER A 92 -7.89 -3.33 10.88
N ARG A 93 -7.19 -2.49 11.65
CA ARG A 93 -5.88 -1.92 11.31
C ARG A 93 -4.95 -2.96 10.65
N ASP A 94 -4.82 -4.13 11.25
CA ASP A 94 -3.96 -5.21 10.75
C ASP A 94 -4.36 -5.68 9.34
N SER A 95 -5.65 -5.69 9.03
CA SER A 95 -6.15 -6.03 7.69
C SER A 95 -5.73 -5.00 6.65
N ILE A 96 -5.86 -3.70 6.97
CA ILE A 96 -5.45 -2.61 6.10
C ILE A 96 -3.93 -2.65 5.88
N VAL A 97 -3.15 -2.80 6.95
CA VAL A 97 -1.69 -2.92 6.90
C VAL A 97 -1.27 -4.13 6.06
N LEU A 98 -1.93 -5.28 6.23
CA LEU A 98 -1.67 -6.47 5.41
C LEU A 98 -1.98 -6.23 3.94
N ILE A 99 -3.11 -5.60 3.62
CA ILE A 99 -3.49 -5.28 2.24
C ILE A 99 -2.46 -4.33 1.62
N LEU A 100 -2.12 -3.22 2.30
CA LEU A 100 -1.08 -2.29 1.84
C LEU A 100 0.25 -3.02 1.56
N ARG A 101 0.70 -3.87 2.49
CA ARG A 101 1.93 -4.66 2.33
C ARG A 101 1.83 -5.64 1.17
N LEU A 102 0.68 -6.26 0.94
CA LEU A 102 0.45 -7.17 -0.18
C LEU A 102 0.49 -6.45 -1.53
N PHE A 103 -0.12 -5.26 -1.62
CA PHE A 103 -0.07 -4.45 -2.83
C PHE A 103 1.35 -3.94 -3.10
N ARG A 104 2.08 -3.49 -2.07
CA ARG A 104 3.50 -3.11 -2.18
C ARG A 104 4.40 -4.29 -2.56
N MET A 105 4.18 -5.46 -1.95
CA MET A 105 5.01 -6.66 -2.13
C MET A 105 4.70 -7.40 -3.42
N LYS A 106 3.54 -7.17 -4.03
CA LYS A 106 3.27 -7.63 -5.39
C LYS A 106 3.80 -6.57 -6.36
N PRO A 107 5.07 -6.65 -6.80
CA PRO A 107 5.45 -5.89 -7.97
C PRO A 107 4.47 -6.30 -9.07
N SER A 108 3.98 -5.32 -9.85
CA SER A 108 3.45 -5.61 -11.17
C SER A 108 4.37 -6.65 -11.80
N ARG A 109 3.84 -7.78 -12.28
CA ARG A 109 4.57 -8.98 -12.74
C ARG A 109 5.62 -8.74 -13.86
N ARG A 110 6.05 -7.51 -14.13
CA ARG A 110 7.01 -7.12 -15.17
C ARG A 110 8.48 -7.15 -14.76
N ALA A 111 8.85 -7.72 -13.62
CA ALA A 111 10.26 -7.83 -13.23
C ALA A 111 10.68 -9.25 -12.84
N LYS A 112 10.26 -10.27 -13.59
CA LYS A 112 10.93 -11.59 -13.66
C LYS A 112 10.72 -12.26 -15.03
N GLU A 113 10.93 -11.53 -16.11
CA GLU A 113 11.22 -12.12 -17.42
C GLU A 113 12.48 -11.41 -17.91
N GLY A 114 13.64 -12.05 -17.77
CA GLY A 114 14.92 -11.38 -18.02
C GLY A 114 16.15 -11.96 -17.35
N ARG A 115 16.09 -13.18 -16.78
CA ARG A 115 17.32 -13.95 -16.52
C ARG A 115 17.19 -15.35 -17.09
N ARG A 116 17.88 -15.50 -18.23
CA ARG A 116 18.32 -16.71 -18.94
C ARG A 116 17.24 -17.46 -19.70
N ALA A 117 16.89 -16.90 -20.85
CA ALA A 117 16.61 -17.71 -22.03
C ALA A 117 17.90 -18.45 -22.43
N SER A 118 17.83 -19.77 -22.42
CA SER A 118 18.47 -20.71 -23.36
C SER A 118 19.80 -20.30 -23.99
N SER A 119 20.90 -20.85 -23.47
CA SER A 119 21.99 -21.29 -24.33
C SER A 119 21.89 -22.81 -24.47
N SER A 120 21.02 -23.25 -25.37
CA SER A 120 21.02 -24.61 -25.89
C SER A 120 21.63 -24.58 -27.29
N SER A 121 22.73 -25.33 -27.41
CA SER A 121 23.15 -26.08 -28.60
C SER A 121 23.94 -25.38 -29.72
N ARG A 122 25.23 -25.79 -29.76
CA ARG A 122 25.88 -26.49 -30.90
C ARG A 122 26.60 -25.65 -31.95
N VAL A 123 27.93 -25.64 -31.88
CA VAL A 123 28.92 -25.91 -32.96
C VAL A 123 30.18 -26.41 -32.21
N GLY A 124 30.67 -27.65 -32.34
CA GLY A 124 31.34 -28.22 -33.52
C GLY A 124 32.76 -27.63 -33.63
N TRP A 125 33.82 -28.45 -33.41
CA TRP A 125 35.18 -28.45 -34.03
C TRP A 125 36.23 -29.10 -33.09
N SER A 126 36.85 -30.19 -33.61
CA SER A 126 38.20 -30.79 -33.42
C SER A 126 38.81 -30.97 -32.02
N GLU A 127 39.53 -32.05 -31.68
CA GLU A 127 40.49 -32.90 -32.44
C GLU A 127 40.30 -34.41 -32.20
#